data_AF-A0A370ESV9-F1
#
_entry.id   AF-A0A370ESV9-F1
#
_cell.length_a   1.000
_cell.length_b   1.000
_cell.length_c   1.000
_cell.angle_alpha   90.00
_cell.angle_beta   90.00
_cell.angle_gamma   90.00
#
_symmetry.space_group_name_H-M   'P 1'
#
loop_
_entity.id
_entity.type
_entity.pdbx_description
1 polymer ?
#
loop_
_entity_poly.entity_id
_entity_poly.type
_entity_poly.pdbx_seq_one_letter_code
_entity_poly.pdbx_strand_id
1 'polypeptide(L)'
;MESKQQEYTEKILGQLQQLFSEENENRINISELEDNSNASDFFHALANLAPTVVYTKLTQKEIGTLDFNHIANRLCFQNCFVKQDSPESQSQSQSQSQSQSQSQSQSQLAATAE
;
A
#
# COMPACT_ATOMS: atom_id res chain seq x y z
N MET A 1 15.74 9.71 -19.61
CA MET A 1 14.65 9.07 -20.36
C MET A 1 13.72 8.49 -19.30
N GLU A 2 12.48 8.97 -19.22
CA GLU A 2 11.52 8.47 -18.21
C GLU A 2 11.18 7.01 -18.51
N SER A 3 10.97 6.21 -17.46
CA SER A 3 10.62 4.80 -17.63
C SER A 3 9.21 4.69 -18.21
N LYS A 4 8.90 3.60 -18.93
CA LYS A 4 7.53 3.34 -19.39
C LYS A 4 6.52 3.27 -18.23
N GLN A 5 6.96 2.84 -17.05
CA GLN A 5 6.14 2.85 -15.84
C GLN A 5 5.77 4.26 -15.40
N GLN A 6 6.72 5.21 -15.47
CA GLN A 6 6.46 6.61 -15.18
C GLN A 6 5.46 7.21 -16.18
N GLU A 7 5.67 6.98 -17.48
CA GLU A 7 4.77 7.46 -18.54
C GLU A 7 3.33 6.96 -18.34
N TYR A 8 3.16 5.66 -18.02
CA TYR A 8 1.83 5.12 -17.75
C TYR A 8 1.23 5.65 -16.44
N THR A 9 2.05 5.84 -15.41
CA THR A 9 1.59 6.39 -14.12
C THR A 9 1.05 7.81 -14.30
N GLU A 10 1.75 8.67 -15.03
CA GLU A 10 1.31 10.05 -15.29
C GLU A 10 -0.03 10.09 -16.06
N LYS A 11 -0.16 9.26 -17.10
CA LYS A 11 -1.41 9.17 -17.87
C LYS A 11 -2.59 8.69 -17.02
N ILE A 12 -2.37 7.69 -16.17
CA ILE A 12 -3.41 7.18 -15.26
C ILE A 12 -3.77 8.21 -14.19
N LEU A 13 -2.78 8.85 -13.57
CA LEU A 13 -3.01 9.88 -12.55
C LEU A 13 -3.80 11.07 -13.12
N GLY A 14 -3.50 11.48 -14.35
CA GLY A 14 -4.25 12.55 -15.02
C GLY A 14 -5.74 12.22 -15.14
N GLN A 15 -6.10 10.97 -15.41
CA GLN A 15 -7.51 10.54 -15.45
C GLN A 15 -8.11 10.38 -14.04
N LEU A 16 -7.35 9.86 -13.08
CA LEU A 16 -7.81 9.75 -11.70
C LEU A 16 -8.13 11.11 -11.08
N GLN A 17 -7.34 12.15 -11.38
CA GLN A 17 -7.62 13.51 -10.92
C GLN A 17 -8.97 14.02 -11.46
N GLN A 18 -9.34 13.65 -12.68
CA GLN A 18 -10.63 14.03 -13.26
C GLN A 18 -11.81 13.42 -12.49
N LEU A 19 -11.65 12.26 -11.83
CA LEU A 19 -12.71 11.67 -11.01
C LEU A 19 -13.10 12.54 -9.81
N PHE A 20 -12.26 13.49 -9.42
CA PHE A 20 -12.54 14.40 -8.32
C PHE A 20 -12.95 15.81 -8.79
N SER A 21 -13.01 16.03 -10.11
CA SER A 21 -13.42 17.29 -10.71
C SER A 21 -14.94 17.46 -10.65
N GLU A 22 -15.40 18.69 -10.42
CA GLU A 22 -16.84 19.01 -10.34
C GLU A 22 -17.57 18.82 -11.68
N GLU A 23 -16.84 18.91 -12.79
CA GLU A 23 -17.38 18.81 -14.15
C GLU A 23 -17.45 17.37 -14.68
N ASN A 24 -17.01 16.38 -13.89
CA ASN A 24 -17.00 14.98 -14.33
C ASN A 24 -18.34 14.29 -14.05
N GLU A 25 -18.90 13.61 -15.05
CA GLU A 25 -20.14 12.82 -14.91
C GLU A 25 -20.01 11.67 -13.89
N ASN A 26 -18.80 11.14 -13.71
CA ASN A 26 -18.46 10.06 -12.79
C ASN A 26 -17.75 10.59 -11.54
N ARG A 27 -18.01 11.85 -11.16
CA ARG A 27 -17.37 12.49 -10.01
C ARG A 27 -17.57 11.68 -8.73
N ILE A 28 -16.48 11.50 -7.99
CA ILE A 28 -16.43 11.04 -6.61
C ILE A 28 -16.18 12.26 -5.74
N ASN A 29 -17.02 12.52 -4.74
CA ASN A 29 -16.76 13.61 -3.83
C ASN A 29 -15.62 13.23 -2.88
N ILE A 30 -14.60 14.09 -2.77
CA ILE A 30 -13.44 13.86 -1.88
C ILE A 30 -13.88 13.64 -0.43
N SER A 31 -14.95 14.33 0.01
CA SER A 31 -15.47 14.14 1.37
C SER A 31 -15.99 12.72 1.63
N GLU A 32 -16.38 11.97 0.59
CA GLU A 32 -16.78 10.56 0.76
C GLU A 32 -15.59 9.68 1.17
N LEU A 33 -14.37 10.06 0.78
CA LEU A 33 -13.13 9.34 1.11
C LEU A 33 -12.57 9.71 2.50
N GLU A 34 -13.18 10.66 3.20
CA GLU A 34 -12.84 10.93 4.61
C GLU A 34 -13.35 9.80 5.52
N ASP A 35 -14.36 9.06 5.08
CA ASP A 35 -14.80 7.82 5.73
C ASP A 35 -13.85 6.67 5.35
N ASN A 36 -13.25 6.05 6.37
CA ASN A 36 -12.30 4.96 6.21
C ASN A 36 -12.88 3.75 5.46
N SER A 37 -14.19 3.46 5.57
CA SER A 37 -14.78 2.35 4.81
C SER A 37 -14.82 2.65 3.32
N ASN A 38 -15.26 3.85 2.94
CA ASN A 38 -15.34 4.27 1.54
C ASN A 38 -13.93 4.42 0.93
N ALA A 39 -12.97 4.94 1.70
CA ALA A 39 -11.59 5.00 1.28
C ALA A 39 -11.03 3.59 1.00
N SER A 40 -11.27 2.63 1.89
CA SER A 40 -10.88 1.24 1.70
C SER A 40 -11.51 0.64 0.44
N ASP A 41 -12.81 0.86 0.22
CA ASP A 41 -13.52 0.36 -0.97
C ASP A 41 -13.00 0.99 -2.25
N PHE A 42 -12.76 2.31 -2.26
CA PHE A 42 -12.15 3.01 -3.39
C PHE A 42 -10.77 2.46 -3.72
N PHE A 43 -9.88 2.32 -2.74
CA PHE A 43 -8.53 1.80 -2.99
C PHE A 43 -8.54 0.32 -3.36
N HIS A 44 -9.45 -0.48 -2.80
CA HIS A 44 -9.62 -1.87 -3.22
C HIS A 44 -10.09 -1.98 -4.68
N ALA A 45 -11.05 -1.13 -5.07
CA ALA A 45 -11.53 -1.06 -6.45
C ALA A 45 -10.41 -0.60 -7.41
N LEU A 46 -9.67 0.44 -7.04
CA LEU A 46 -8.58 1.02 -7.84
C LEU A 46 -7.39 0.07 -7.98
N ALA A 47 -6.98 -0.58 -6.89
CA ALA A 47 -5.76 -1.40 -6.87
C ALA A 47 -5.99 -2.84 -7.35
N ASN A 48 -7.23 -3.37 -7.24
CA ASN A 48 -7.48 -4.77 -7.52
C ASN A 48 -8.67 -5.01 -8.46
N LEU A 49 -9.88 -4.52 -8.15
CA LEU A 49 -11.07 -4.88 -8.93
C LEU A 49 -11.00 -4.36 -10.38
N ALA A 50 -10.82 -3.05 -10.55
CA ALA A 50 -10.76 -2.45 -11.89
C ALA A 50 -9.54 -2.96 -12.69
N PRO A 51 -8.33 -3.05 -12.12
CA PRO A 51 -7.20 -3.69 -12.80
C PRO A 51 -7.44 -5.16 -13.21
N THR A 52 -8.09 -5.97 -12.36
CA THR A 52 -8.44 -7.36 -12.69
C THR A 52 -9.36 -7.41 -13.92
N VAL A 53 -10.38 -6.55 -13.97
CA VAL A 53 -11.30 -6.45 -15.12
C VAL A 53 -10.55 -6.03 -16.37
N VAL A 54 -9.68 -5.01 -16.27
CA VAL A 54 -8.86 -4.54 -17.40
C VAL A 54 -7.93 -5.65 -17.90
N TYR A 55 -7.22 -6.33 -17.00
CA TYR A 55 -6.31 -7.42 -17.34
C TYR A 55 -7.05 -8.55 -18.06
N THR A 56 -8.19 -8.97 -17.53
CA THR A 56 -9.03 -10.03 -18.12
C THR A 56 -9.45 -9.66 -19.54
N LYS A 57 -9.92 -8.42 -19.74
CA LYS A 57 -10.32 -7.92 -21.06
C LYS A 57 -9.16 -7.84 -22.06
N LEU A 58 -8.00 -7.33 -21.64
CA LEU A 58 -6.85 -7.14 -22.52
C LEU A 58 -6.13 -8.45 -22.87
N THR A 59 -6.10 -9.41 -21.93
CA THR A 59 -5.36 -10.67 -22.12
C THR A 59 -6.26 -11.83 -22.55
N GLN A 60 -7.58 -11.65 -22.53
CA GLN A 60 -8.59 -12.70 -22.76
C GLN A 60 -8.43 -13.91 -21.82
N LYS A 61 -7.87 -13.68 -20.63
CA LYS A 61 -7.71 -14.69 -19.59
C LYS A 61 -8.66 -14.37 -18.44
N GLU A 62 -9.59 -15.26 -18.17
CA GLU A 62 -10.37 -15.19 -16.93
C GLU A 62 -9.46 -15.45 -15.74
N ILE A 63 -9.35 -14.47 -14.85
CA ILE A 63 -8.64 -14.58 -13.59
C ILE A 63 -9.47 -13.96 -12.47
N GLY A 64 -9.34 -14.50 -11.26
CA GLY A 64 -9.93 -13.91 -10.06
C GLY A 64 -9.12 -12.72 -9.55
N THR A 65 -9.73 -11.95 -8.65
CA THR A 65 -9.08 -10.81 -7.96
C THR A 65 -7.88 -11.25 -7.11
N LEU A 66 -7.91 -12.47 -6.56
CA LEU A 66 -6.79 -13.04 -5.82
C LEU A 66 -5.61 -13.38 -6.75
N ASP A 67 -5.90 -13.99 -7.91
CA ASP A 67 -4.88 -14.32 -8.91
C ASP A 67 -4.21 -13.06 -9.46
N PHE A 68 -5.01 -12.03 -9.76
CA PHE A 68 -4.48 -10.74 -10.19
C PHE A 68 -3.60 -10.12 -9.10
N ASN A 69 -4.02 -10.15 -7.83
CA ASN A 69 -3.21 -9.65 -6.73
C ASN A 69 -1.85 -10.36 -6.64
N HIS A 70 -1.78 -11.67 -6.88
CA HIS A 70 -0.51 -12.39 -6.96
C HIS A 70 0.39 -11.89 -8.10
N ILE A 71 -0.20 -11.60 -9.26
CA ILE A 71 0.53 -11.00 -10.40
C ILE A 71 1.05 -9.60 -10.01
N ALA A 72 0.20 -8.75 -9.44
CA ALA A 72 0.55 -7.39 -9.03
C ALA A 72 1.69 -7.39 -8.01
N ASN A 73 1.59 -8.21 -6.96
CA ASN A 73 2.65 -8.34 -5.95
C ASN A 73 3.97 -8.81 -6.56
N ARG A 74 3.93 -9.79 -7.47
CA ARG A 74 5.13 -10.23 -8.21
C ARG A 74 5.75 -9.09 -9.00
N LEU A 75 4.94 -8.25 -9.66
CA LEU A 75 5.42 -7.07 -10.37
C LEU A 75 6.04 -6.05 -9.42
N CYS A 76 5.48 -5.83 -8.23
CA CYS A 76 6.10 -4.98 -7.20
C CYS A 76 7.49 -5.48 -6.84
N PHE A 77 7.66 -6.78 -6.56
CA PHE A 77 8.99 -7.35 -6.25
C PHE A 77 9.97 -7.22 -7.42
N GLN A 78 9.52 -7.43 -8.66
CA GLN A 78 10.37 -7.32 -9.85
C GLN A 78 10.82 -5.88 -10.13
N ASN A 79 10.02 -4.89 -9.73
CA ASN A 79 10.25 -3.48 -10.01
C ASN A 79 10.64 -2.67 -8.76
N CYS A 80 10.79 -3.33 -7.61
CA CYS A 80 11.38 -2.73 -6.43
C CYS A 80 12.84 -2.39 -6.75
N PHE A 81 13.10 -1.11 -6.96
CA PHE A 81 14.42 -0.58 -6.70
C PHE A 81 14.63 -0.68 -5.20
N VAL A 82 15.55 -1.57 -4.76
CA VAL A 82 16.02 -1.53 -3.38
C VAL A 82 16.57 -0.12 -3.19
N LYS A 83 15.83 0.72 -2.44
CA LYS A 83 16.42 1.91 -1.85
C LYS A 83 17.61 1.36 -1.07
N GLN A 84 18.83 1.64 -1.52
CA GLN A 84 19.98 1.44 -0.65
C GLN A 84 19.67 2.27 0.58
N ASP A 85 19.44 1.59 1.71
CA ASP A 85 19.30 2.26 2.98
C ASP A 85 20.55 3.13 3.16
N SER A 86 20.38 4.45 3.12
CA SER A 86 21.36 5.34 3.69
C SER A 86 21.59 4.86 5.13
N PRO A 87 22.84 4.64 5.58
CA PRO A 87 23.16 3.95 6.83
C PRO A 87 22.66 4.63 8.13
N GLU A 88 21.83 5.67 8.05
CA GLU A 88 21.34 6.44 9.19
C GLU A 88 20.05 5.88 9.82
N SER A 89 19.35 4.94 9.18
CA SER A 89 18.05 4.46 9.68
C SER A 89 18.12 3.25 10.63
N GLN A 90 19.32 2.69 10.90
CA GLN A 90 19.47 1.52 11.78
C GLN A 90 19.63 1.86 13.27
N SER A 91 19.73 3.15 13.63
CA SER A 91 20.08 3.56 15.00
C SER A 91 18.90 3.71 15.97
N GLN A 92 17.64 3.59 15.52
CA GLN A 92 16.48 3.84 16.40
C GLN A 92 15.69 2.59 16.83
N SER A 93 15.84 1.46 16.14
CA SER A 93 15.05 0.26 16.44
C SER A 93 15.67 -0.67 17.49
N GLN A 94 16.93 -0.45 17.91
CA GLN A 94 17.57 -1.27 18.95
C GLN A 94 17.43 -0.71 20.37
N SER A 95 17.10 0.57 20.52
CA SER A 95 17.05 1.22 21.84
C SER A 95 15.76 0.96 22.61
N GLN A 96 14.66 0.58 21.96
CA GLN A 96 13.37 0.32 22.63
C GLN A 96 13.21 -1.13 23.13
N SER A 97 13.93 -2.09 22.54
CA SER A 97 13.83 -3.51 22.91
C SER A 97 14.60 -3.88 24.18
N GLN A 98 15.62 -3.09 24.56
CA GLN A 98 16.39 -3.32 25.79
C GLN A 98 15.75 -2.72 27.05
N SER A 99 14.88 -1.70 26.92
CA SER A 99 14.23 -1.06 28.07
C SER A 99 13.07 -1.90 28.63
N GLN A 100 12.39 -2.69 27.80
CA GLN A 100 11.27 -3.54 28.24
C GLN A 100 11.71 -4.87 28.88
N SER A 101 12.91 -5.36 28.56
CA SER A 101 13.42 -6.62 29.12
C SER A 101 14.04 -6.44 30.52
N GLN A 102 14.49 -5.23 30.87
CA GLN A 102 14.98 -4.94 32.23
C GLN A 102 13.85 -4.64 33.23
N SER A 103 12.72 -4.07 32.80
CA SER A 103 11.60 -3.78 33.71
C SER A 103 10.84 -5.04 34.14
N GLN A 104 10.73 -6.05 33.28
CA GLN A 104 10.07 -7.32 33.65
C GLN A 104 10.89 -8.20 34.60
N SER A 105 12.22 -8.09 34.56
CA SER A 105 13.12 -8.89 35.40
C SER A 105 13.16 -8.40 36.87
N GLN A 106 12.94 -7.10 37.11
CA GLN A 106 12.89 -6.55 38.47
C GLN A 106 11.55 -6.79 39.18
N SER A 107 10.44 -6.87 38.44
CA SER A 107 9.12 -7.12 39.04
C SER A 107 8.92 -8.56 39.52
N GLN A 108 9.65 -9.55 38.98
CA GLN A 108 9.52 -10.95 39.41
C GLN A 108 10.35 -11.30 40.66
N LEU A 109 11.44 -10.57 40.94
CA LEU A 109 12.25 -10.77 42.14
C LEU A 109 11.63 -10.17 43.41
N ALA A 110 10.73 -9.19 43.29
CA ALA A 110 10.04 -8.60 44.44
C ALA A 110 8.83 -9.42 44.94
N ALA A 111 8.29 -10.33 44.11
CA ALA A 111 7.08 -11.10 44.43
C ALA A 111 7.34 -12.48 45.06
N THR A 112 8.61 -12.80 45.37
CA THR A 112 9.01 -14.10 45.97
C THR A 112 9.69 -13.96 47.33
N ALA A 113 9.59 -12.78 47.97
CA ALA A 113 10.20 -12.50 49.26
C ALA A 113 9.20 -12.01 50.33
N GLU A 114 7.96 -12.49 50.29
CA GLU A 114 7.02 -12.46 51.42
C GLU A 114 6.43 -13.85 51.68
#